data_AF-A0A349NBC7-F1
#
_entry.id   AF-A0A349NBC7-F1
#
_cell.length_a   1.000
_cell.length_b   1.000
_cell.length_c   1.000
_cell.angle_alpha   90.00
_cell.angle_beta   90.00
_cell.angle_gamma   90.00
#
_symmetry.space_group_name_H-M   'P 1'
#
loop_
_entity.id
_entity.type
_entity.pdbx_description
1 polymer ?
#
loop_
_entity_poly.entity_id
_entity_poly.type
_entity_poly.pdbx_seq_one_letter_code
_entity_poly.pdbx_strand_id
1 'polypeptide(L)' 'MKPANRFHSFFDNDASGRHSITNVRGNPCSHIFLRAGKSWPNLDSRSVQEAPTAFSRDILQCSVMLDCSHANSGKDYR' A
#
# COMPACT_ATOMS: atom_id res chain seq x y z
N MET A 1 5.34 -4.43 -2.75
CA MET A 1 4.75 -5.42 -1.81
C MET A 1 5.73 -6.43 -1.25
N LYS A 2 6.69 -6.93 -2.05
CA LYS A 2 7.66 -7.93 -1.59
C LYS A 2 8.33 -7.64 -0.25
N PRO A 3 8.70 -6.40 0.12
CA PRO A 3 9.30 -6.14 1.43
C PRO A 3 8.34 -6.46 2.59
N ALA A 4 7.09 -6.02 2.52
CA ALA A 4 6.12 -6.23 3.60
C ALA A 4 5.82 -7.72 3.85
N ASN A 5 5.95 -8.58 2.84
CA ASN A 5 5.70 -10.02 2.95
C ASN A 5 6.93 -10.84 3.39
N ARG A 6 7.96 -10.19 3.94
CA ARG A 6 9.17 -10.85 4.46
C ARG A 6 9.30 -10.62 5.95
N PHE A 7 10.13 -11.45 6.57
CA PHE A 7 10.52 -11.27 7.96
C PHE A 7 11.29 -9.95 8.11
N HIS A 8 10.95 -9.17 9.13
CA HIS A 8 11.65 -7.93 9.49
C HIS A 8 11.76 -7.77 11.00
N SER A 9 12.80 -7.05 11.41
CA SER A 9 13.02 -6.62 12.79
C SER A 9 13.09 -5.10 12.83
N PHE A 10 12.40 -4.47 13.78
CA PHE A 10 12.42 -3.02 13.98
C PHE A 10 12.26 -2.65 15.46
N PHE A 11 12.68 -1.44 15.83
CA PHE A 11 12.50 -0.92 17.19
C PHE A 11 11.05 -0.48 17.40
N ASP A 12 10.46 -0.92 18.51
CA ASP A 12 9.08 -0.60 18.89
C ASP A 12 8.92 -0.72 20.43
N ASN A 13 7.72 -0.46 20.94
CA ASN A 13 7.38 -0.69 22.34
C ASN A 13 6.68 -2.05 22.52
N ASP A 14 7.00 -2.75 23.60
CA ASP A 14 6.26 -3.96 24.00
C ASP A 14 4.86 -3.59 24.54
N ALA A 15 4.02 -4.59 24.80
CA ALA A 15 2.67 -4.38 25.35
C ALA A 15 2.65 -3.70 26.73
N SER A 16 3.79 -3.63 27.43
CA SER A 16 3.94 -2.89 28.70
C SER A 16 4.53 -1.49 28.52
N GLY A 17 4.75 -1.05 27.28
CA GLY A 17 5.27 0.28 26.95
C GLY A 17 6.78 0.43 27.04
N ARG A 18 7.55 -0.67 27.14
CA ARG A 18 9.01 -0.62 27.20
C ARG A 18 9.62 -0.74 25.82
N HIS A 19 10.74 -0.06 25.59
CA HIS A 19 11.48 -0.17 24.34
C HIS A 19 11.97 -1.61 24.09
N SER A 20 11.76 -2.10 22.88
CA SER A 20 12.02 -3.48 22.50
C SER A 20 12.34 -3.60 21.00
N ILE A 21 12.88 -4.76 20.60
CA ILE A 21 13.01 -5.14 19.19
C ILE A 21 11.86 -6.07 18.84
N THR A 22 10.99 -5.62 17.92
CA THR A 22 9.86 -6.40 17.42
C THR A 22 10.26 -7.16 16.17
N ASN A 23 9.94 -8.45 16.15
CA ASN A 23 10.15 -9.34 15.02
C ASN A 23 8.80 -9.70 14.39
N VAL A 24 8.63 -9.42 13.10
CA VAL A 24 7.42 -9.75 12.34
C VAL A 24 7.73 -10.76 11.24
N ARG A 25 6.80 -11.68 10.97
CA ARG A 25 6.97 -12.73 9.94
C ARG A 25 6.72 -12.24 8.50
N GLY A 26 6.12 -11.07 8.36
CA GLY A 26 5.64 -10.51 7.09
C GLY A 26 4.11 -10.53 7.00
N ASN A 27 3.57 -9.69 6.10
CA ASN A 27 2.14 -9.53 5.85
C ASN A 27 1.80 -9.91 4.39
N PRO A 28 1.17 -11.07 4.16
CA PRO A 28 0.78 -11.51 2.82
C PRO A 28 -0.43 -10.73 2.25
N CYS A 29 -1.21 -10.05 3.09
CA CYS A 29 -2.45 -9.37 2.72
C CYS A 29 -2.24 -7.91 2.27
N SER A 30 -1.10 -7.63 1.61
CA SER A 30 -0.79 -6.29 1.11
C SER A 30 -1.58 -5.99 -0.18
N HIS A 31 -2.13 -4.79 -0.30
CA HIS A 31 -2.85 -4.31 -1.50
C HIS A 31 -2.38 -2.89 -1.91
N ILE A 32 -2.62 -2.50 -3.16
CA ILE A 32 -2.27 -1.17 -3.68
C ILE A 32 -3.43 -0.23 -3.41
N PHE A 33 -3.13 0.98 -2.95
CA PHE A 33 -4.08 2.09 -2.93
C PHE A 33 -3.76 3.08 -4.05
N LEU A 34 -4.74 3.32 -4.92
CA LEU A 34 -4.69 4.40 -5.90
C LEU A 34 -5.43 5.61 -5.34
N ARG A 35 -4.67 6.62 -4.92
CA ARG A 35 -5.14 7.85 -4.27
C ARG A 35 -4.63 9.15 -4.92
N ALA A 36 -4.25 9.07 -6.19
CA ALA A 36 -3.52 10.07 -6.95
C ALA A 36 -2.24 10.60 -6.27
N GLY A 37 -1.59 11.57 -6.90
CA GLY A 37 -0.36 12.20 -6.43
C GLY A 37 -0.31 13.67 -6.84
N LYS A 38 0.88 14.20 -7.14
CA LYS A 38 1.04 15.55 -7.73
C LYS A 38 0.48 15.63 -9.16
N SER A 39 0.35 14.49 -9.82
CA SER A 39 -0.25 14.30 -11.14
C SER A 39 -1.78 14.16 -11.05
N TRP A 40 -2.42 14.06 -12.22
CA TRP A 40 -3.85 13.83 -12.42
C TRP A 40 -4.42 12.62 -11.62
N PRO A 41 -5.77 12.55 -11.43
CA PRO A 41 -6.45 11.40 -10.84
C PRO A 41 -6.03 10.08 -11.47
N ASN A 42 -5.97 9.01 -10.67
CA ASN A 42 -5.58 7.67 -11.12
C ASN A 42 -6.71 6.63 -10.94
N LEU A 43 -7.95 7.07 -11.20
CA LEU A 43 -9.18 6.27 -11.14
C LEU A 43 -9.54 5.60 -12.47
N ASP A 44 -8.88 5.98 -13.56
CA ASP A 44 -9.19 5.50 -14.90
C ASP A 44 -8.73 4.05 -15.10
N SER A 45 -9.32 3.36 -16.07
CA SER A 45 -9.08 1.95 -16.33
C SER A 45 -7.61 1.64 -16.64
N ARG A 46 -6.89 2.58 -17.28
CA ARG A 46 -5.48 2.40 -17.59
C ARG A 46 -4.64 2.41 -16.31
N SER A 47 -4.86 3.39 -15.43
CA SER A 47 -4.18 3.45 -14.12
C SER A 47 -4.39 2.17 -13.29
N VAL A 48 -5.60 1.61 -13.29
CA VAL A 48 -5.91 0.35 -12.58
C VAL A 48 -5.17 -0.85 -13.17
N GLN A 49 -5.09 -0.94 -14.50
CA GLN A 49 -4.41 -2.04 -15.19
C GLN A 49 -2.88 -1.97 -15.06
N GLU A 50 -2.31 -0.76 -15.04
CA GLU A 50 -0.86 -0.54 -14.92
C GLU A 50 -0.38 -0.67 -13.46
N ALA A 51 -1.24 -0.46 -12.46
CA ALA A 51 -0.82 -0.48 -11.07
C ALA A 51 -0.18 -1.82 -10.61
N PRO A 52 -0.75 -3.01 -10.88
CA PRO A 52 -0.14 -4.28 -10.47
C PRO A 52 1.20 -4.57 -11.17
N THR A 53 1.34 -4.14 -12.44
CA THR A 53 2.53 -4.42 -13.26
C THR A 53 3.74 -3.62 -12.79
N ALA A 54 3.51 -2.42 -12.25
CA ALA A 54 4.57 -1.59 -11.67
C ALA A 54 5.25 -2.22 -10.43
N PHE A 55 4.55 -3.09 -9.69
CA PHE A 55 5.05 -3.63 -8.41
C PHE A 55 5.46 -5.10 -8.45
N SER A 56 5.22 -5.81 -9.56
CA SER A 56 5.34 -7.27 -9.59
C SER A 56 5.73 -7.81 -10.97
N ARG A 57 6.94 -8.38 -11.10
CA ARG A 57 7.25 -9.41 -12.12
C ARG A 57 6.79 -10.81 -11.69
N ASP A 58 6.55 -11.00 -10.39
CA ASP A 58 6.01 -12.24 -9.83
C ASP A 58 4.53 -12.05 -9.55
N ILE A 59 3.74 -13.08 -9.88
CA ILE A 59 2.28 -13.14 -9.73
C ILE A 59 1.93 -13.15 -8.25
N LEU A 60 1.99 -12.00 -7.58
CA LEU A 60 1.27 -11.78 -6.35
C LEU A 60 -0.16 -11.43 -6.76
N GLN A 61 -1.15 -12.09 -6.17
CA GLN A 61 -2.55 -11.66 -6.28
C GLN A 61 -2.66 -10.27 -5.66
N CYS A 62 -2.47 -9.25 -6.48
CA CYS A 62 -2.40 -7.87 -6.07
C CYS A 62 -3.80 -7.27 -6.18
N SER A 63 -4.48 -7.11 -5.06
CA SER A 63 -5.72 -6.34 -5.03
C SER A 63 -5.42 -4.85 -5.14
N VAL A 64 -6.27 -4.13 -5.87
CA VAL A 64 -6.20 -2.68 -6.01
C VAL A 64 -7.43 -2.09 -5.34
N MET A 65 -7.21 -1.16 -4.42
CA MET A 65 -8.24 -0.34 -3.80
C MET A 65 -8.16 1.08 -4.37
N LEU A 66 -9.32 1.62 -4.74
CA LEU A 66 -9.46 2.99 -5.23
C LEU A 66 -9.89 3.91 -4.09
N ASP A 67 -9.16 5.00 -3.91
CA ASP A 67 -9.56 6.10 -3.03
C ASP A 67 -10.27 7.16 -3.87
N CYS A 68 -11.58 7.32 -3.65
CA CYS A 68 -12.40 8.29 -4.37
C CYS A 68 -12.24 9.73 -3.85
N SER A 69 -11.42 9.97 -2.83
CA SER A 69 -11.23 11.27 -2.19
C SER A 69 -9.84 11.86 -2.52
N HIS A 70 -9.34 12.74 -1.65
CA HIS A 70 -8.00 13.32 -1.71
C HIS A 70 -7.70 13.94 -3.08
N ALA A 71 -6.55 13.59 -3.68
CA ALA A 71 -6.15 14.13 -4.97
C ALA A 71 -7.00 13.54 -6.12
N ASN A 72 -7.62 12.38 -5.93
CA ASN A 72 -8.51 11.78 -6.94
C ASN A 72 -9.79 12.59 -7.13
N SER A 73 -10.28 13.26 -6.07
CA SER A 73 -11.40 14.18 -6.16
C SER A 73 -10.98 15.65 -6.34
N GLY A 74 -9.70 15.94 -6.54
CA GLY A 74 -9.21 17.31 -6.57
C GLY A 74 -9.36 18.06 -5.23
N LYS A 75 -9.49 17.31 -4.13
CA LYS A 75 -9.88 17.78 -2.78
C LYS A 75 -11.27 18.43 -2.75
N ASP A 76 -12.13 18.13 -3.73
CA ASP A 76 -13.55 18.43 -3.66
C ASP A 76 -14.29 17.20 -3.11
N TYR A 77 -15.26 17.42 -2.23
CA TYR A 77 -16.06 16.35 -1.62
C TYR A 77 -17.49 16.29 -2.18
N ARG A 78 -17.86 17.26 -3.03
CA ARG A 78 -19.18 17.38 -3.62
C ARG A 78 -19.43 16.35 -4.71
#